data_AF-A0A958LXD5-F1
#
_entry.id   AF-A0A958LXD5-F1
#
_cell.length_a   1.000
_cell.length_b   1.000
_cell.length_c   1.000
_cell.angle_alpha   90.00
_cell.angle_beta   90.00
_cell.angle_gamma   90.00
#
_symmetry.space_group_name_H-M   'P 1'
#
loop_
_entity.id
_entity.type
_entity.pdbx_description
1 polymer ?
#
loop_
_entity_poly.entity_id
_entity_poly.type
_entity_poly.pdbx_seq_one_letter_code
_entity_poly.pdbx_strand_id
1 'polypeptide(L)' 'VNQELGITIICNLHFLSLVRQYATRVIALKSGEIVYEGHPDQINEAWFEKIYGTGAKEVHVN' A
#
# COMPACT_ATOMS: atom_id res chain seq x y z
N VAL A 1 -11.95 -2.78 15.96
CA VAL A 1 -11.38 -4.07 16.42
C VAL A 1 -9.89 -4.02 16.67
N ASN A 2 -9.00 -4.02 15.67
CA ASN A 2 -7.55 -4.10 15.93
C ASN A 2 -6.99 -2.88 16.69
N GLN A 3 -7.45 -1.67 16.37
CA GLN A 3 -7.06 -0.46 17.09
C GLN A 3 -7.56 -0.45 18.54
N GLU A 4 -8.79 -0.90 18.77
CA GLU A 4 -9.40 -0.96 20.11
C GLU A 4 -8.73 -2.03 20.99
N LEU A 5 -8.27 -3.13 20.39
CA LEU A 5 -7.63 -4.25 21.09
C LEU A 5 -6.09 -4.11 21.18
N GLY A 6 -5.50 -3.05 20.62
CA GLY A 6 -4.05 -2.86 20.59
C GLY A 6 -3.28 -3.92 19.79
N ILE A 7 -3.93 -4.56 18.82
CA ILE A 7 -3.35 -5.65 18.03
C ILE A 7 -2.65 -5.08 16.79
N THR A 8 -1.37 -5.38 16.64
CA THR A 8 -0.61 -5.05 15.42
C THR A 8 -0.96 -6.02 14.30
N ILE A 9 -1.29 -5.50 13.13
CA ILE A 9 -1.60 -6.27 11.93
C ILE A 9 -0.54 -6.00 10.88
N ILE A 10 -0.03 -7.06 10.27
CA ILE A 10 0.82 -6.99 9.08
C ILE A 10 0.09 -7.75 7.98
N CYS A 11 -0.17 -7.07 6.87
CA CYS A 11 -0.81 -7.64 5.69
C CYS A 11 -0.02 -7.27 4.44
N ASN A 12 0.02 -8.20 3.49
CA ASN A 12 0.46 -7.91 2.14
C ASN A 12 -0.76 -7.55 1.29
N LEU A 13 -0.74 -6.36 0.67
CA LEU A 13 -1.85 -5.83 -0.12
C LEU A 13 -1.36 -5.48 -1.52
N HIS A 14 -2.21 -5.77 -2.51
CA HIS A 14 -1.97 -5.43 -3.92
C HIS A 14 -2.86 -4.28 -4.43
N PHE A 15 -3.78 -3.79 -3.60
CA PHE A 15 -4.73 -2.73 -3.94
C PHE A 15 -4.39 -1.44 -3.19
N LEU A 16 -4.07 -0.39 -3.93
CA LEU A 16 -3.66 0.90 -3.37
C LEU A 16 -4.78 1.57 -2.58
N SER A 17 -6.03 1.42 -3.04
CA SER A 17 -7.25 1.88 -2.36
C SER A 17 -7.34 1.35 -0.92
N LEU A 18 -7.13 0.04 -0.72
CA LEU A 18 -7.14 -0.57 0.61
C LEU A 18 -5.95 -0.12 1.46
N VAL A 19 -4.78 0.04 0.85
CA VAL A 19 -3.59 0.56 1.53
C VAL A 19 -3.86 1.97 2.06
N ARG A 20 -4.45 2.86 1.26
CA ARG A 20 -4.85 4.21 1.66
C ARG A 20 -5.92 4.22 2.75
N GLN A 21 -6.88 3.32 2.67
CA GLN A 21 -8.01 3.30 3.59
C GLN A 21 -7.67 2.72 4.96
N TYR A 22 -6.83 1.68 5.02
CA TYR A 22 -6.66 0.88 6.24
C TYR A 22 -5.24 0.84 6.80
N ALA A 23 -4.21 1.13 6.00
CA ALA A 23 -2.84 1.06 6.50
C ALA A 23 -2.50 2.29 7.35
N THR A 24 -1.58 2.12 8.28
CA THR A 24 -0.96 3.23 9.04
C THR A 24 0.49 3.45 8.65
N ARG A 25 1.13 2.40 8.10
CA ARG A 25 2.49 2.41 7.54
C ARG A 25 2.51 1.47 6.34
N VAL A 26 3.24 1.86 5.30
CA VAL A 26 3.40 1.07 4.08
C VAL A 26 4.87 0.87 3.81
N ILE A 27 5.22 -0.35 3.38
CA ILE A 27 6.51 -0.70 2.83
C ILE A 27 6.24 -1.28 1.45
N ALA A 28 6.70 -0.59 0.39
CA ALA A 28 6.58 -1.09 -0.97
C ALA A 28 7.90 -1.72 -1.40
N LEU A 29 7.78 -2.91 -2.00
CA LEU A 29 8.90 -3.69 -2.48
C LEU A 29 8.83 -3.82 -4.01
N LYS A 30 9.97 -3.71 -4.68
CA LYS A 30 10.10 -4.01 -6.10
C LYS A 30 11.44 -4.70 -6.35
N SER A 31 11.41 -5.83 -7.05
CA SER A 31 12.61 -6.60 -7.39
C SER A 31 13.50 -6.95 -6.18
N GLY A 32 12.90 -7.20 -5.02
CA GLY A 32 13.62 -7.51 -3.78
C GLY A 32 14.10 -6.29 -2.99
N GLU A 33 13.91 -5.08 -3.51
CA GLU A 33 14.37 -3.84 -2.88
C GLU A 33 13.18 -3.04 -2.32
N ILE A 34 13.42 -2.33 -1.20
CA ILE A 34 12.45 -1.38 -0.64
C ILE A 34 12.49 -0.11 -1.50
N VAL A 35 11.39 0.18 -2.18
CA VAL A 35 11.26 1.37 -3.03
C VAL A 35 10.50 2.52 -2.36
N TYR A 36 9.75 2.21 -1.29
CA TYR A 36 9.04 3.20 -0.50
C TYR A 36 8.81 2.69 0.93
N GLU A 37 8.92 3.60 1.88
CA GLU A 37 8.50 3.40 3.27
C GLU A 37 7.91 4.70 3.80
N GLY A 38 6.70 4.65 4.36
CA GLY A 38 6.08 5.84 4.94
C GLY A 38 4.56 5.76 5.11
N HIS A 39 3.93 6.93 5.19
CA HIS A 39 2.48 7.07 5.34
C HIS A 39 1.77 6.69 4.03
N PRO A 40 0.64 5.97 4.07
CA PRO A 40 -0.08 5.59 2.85
C PRO A 40 -0.56 6.77 2.00
N ASP A 41 -0.87 7.93 2.60
CA ASP A 41 -1.34 9.12 1.87
C ASP A 41 -0.31 9.71 0.89
N GLN A 42 0.98 9.41 1.08
CA GLN A 42 2.02 9.88 0.16
C GLN A 42 2.19 8.95 -1.06
N ILE A 43 1.54 7.78 -1.05
CA ILE A 43 1.49 6.86 -2.19
C ILE A 43 0.38 7.30 -3.13
N ASN A 44 0.74 8.07 -4.16
CA ASN A 44 -0.13 8.50 -5.24
C ASN A 44 -0.15 7.48 -6.41
N GLU A 45 -0.90 7.77 -7.47
CA GLU A 45 -1.02 6.88 -8.63
C GLU A 45 0.32 6.71 -9.39
N ALA A 46 1.21 7.70 -9.36
CA ALA A 46 2.56 7.56 -9.94
C ALA A 46 3.40 6.51 -9.20
N TRP A 47 3.20 6.35 -7.89
CA TRP A 47 3.81 5.26 -7.14
C TRP A 47 3.26 3.88 -7.55
N PHE A 48 2.00 3.80 -7.97
CA PHE A 48 1.41 2.55 -8.46
C PHE A 48 2.16 2.03 -9.69
N GLU A 49 2.36 2.88 -10.70
CA GLU A 49 3.16 2.53 -11.88
C GLU A 49 4.60 2.18 -11.51
N LYS A 50 5.17 2.91 -10.54
CA LYS A 50 6.54 2.64 -10.09
C LYS A 50 6.67 1.28 -9.41
N ILE A 51 5.69 0.86 -8.62
CA ILE A 51 5.70 -0.41 -7.86
C ILE A 51 5.30 -1.58 -8.78
N TYR A 52 4.20 -1.47 -9.52
CA TYR A 52 3.61 -2.56 -10.32
C TYR A 52 4.08 -2.60 -11.78
N GLY A 53 4.67 -1.52 -12.29
CA GLY A 53 5.15 -1.41 -13.67
C GLY A 53 4.21 -0.64 -14.60
N THR A 54 4.72 -0.31 -15.78
CA THR A 54 4.01 0.46 -16.81
C THR A 54 2.79 -0.32 -17.32
N GLY A 55 1.61 0.33 -17.30
CA GLY A 55 0.35 -0.26 -17.76
C GLY A 55 -0.47 -0.96 -16.67
N ALA A 56 0.00 -0.99 -15.42
CA ALA A 56 -0.79 -1.41 -14.29
C ALA A 56 -1.93 -0.40 -14.05
N LYS A 57 -3.17 -0.87 -13.93
CA LYS A 57 -4.33 -0.02 -13.64
C LYS A 57 -4.77 -0.25 -12.20
N GLU A 58 -5.01 0.84 -11.47
CA GLU A 58 -5.59 0.77 -10.14
C GLU A 58 -7.02 0.22 -10.25
N VAL A 59 -7.30 -0.87 -9.53
CA VAL A 59 -8.65 -1.40 -9.41
C VAL A 59 -9.27 -0.82 -8.15
N HIS A 60 -10.31 -0.01 -8.32
CA HIS A 60 -11.14 0.45 -7.22
C HIS A 60 -12.11 -0.66 -6.83
N VAL A 61 -12.02 -1.12 -5.59
CA VAL A 61 -13.02 -2.00 -4.99
C VAL A 61 -14.06 -1.09 -4.36
N ASN A 62 -15.26 -1.05 -4.94
CA ASN A 62 -16.43 -0.36 -4.39
C ASN A 62 -17.07 -1.15 -3.25
#